data_AF-A0A6G6PHJ4-F1
#
_entry.id   AF-A0A6G6PHJ4-F1
#
_cell.length_a   1.000
_cell.length_b   1.000
_cell.length_c   1.000
_cell.angle_alpha   90.00
_cell.angle_beta   90.00
_cell.angle_gamma   90.00
#
_symmetry.space_group_name_H-M   'P 1'
#
loop_
_entity.id
_entity.type
_entity.pdbx_description
1 polymer ?
#
loop_
_entity_poly.entity_id
_entity_poly.type
_entity_poly.pdbx_seq_one_letter_code
_entity_poly.pdbx_strand_id
1 'polypeptide(L)'
;MFYIIGPRGSGKTTIGKKFAESKGYQFVDTDKLVLEKAGKSIAEIVEQHGWDYFRQLETDVLKSIKQNNMIVSTGGGLVLAEENQQIMRNNGTVIYLNTHPEVLAKRLAAEPQADQRPSLTGKSLIEEIEEVMQQREPIYRATAHHIIDAAQPVDDIIAQLNDLT
;
A
#
# COMPACT_ATOMS: atom_id res chain seq x y z
N MET A 1 6.49 8.42 12.60
CA MET A 1 6.50 7.46 11.47
C MET A 1 5.21 7.65 10.69
N PHE A 2 5.24 7.49 9.37
CA PHE A 2 4.06 7.56 8.52
C PHE A 2 3.85 6.23 7.80
N TYR A 3 2.61 5.77 7.73
CA TYR A 3 2.20 4.60 6.97
C TYR A 3 1.32 5.06 5.81
N ILE A 4 1.70 4.71 4.60
CA ILE A 4 0.94 5.02 3.39
C ILE A 4 0.19 3.77 2.96
N ILE A 5 -1.14 3.82 3.05
CA ILE A 5 -2.06 2.75 2.67
C ILE A 5 -2.85 3.12 1.41
N GLY A 6 -3.45 2.12 0.79
CA GLY A 6 -4.32 2.30 -0.38
C GLY A 6 -4.13 1.21 -1.45
N PRO A 7 -4.99 1.21 -2.48
CA PRO A 7 -5.00 0.17 -3.51
C PRO A 7 -3.72 0.18 -4.36
N ARG A 8 -3.48 -0.89 -5.10
CA ARG A 8 -2.39 -0.92 -6.10
C ARG A 8 -2.68 0.14 -7.18
N GLY A 9 -1.65 0.87 -7.63
CA GLY A 9 -1.81 1.96 -8.61
C GLY A 9 -2.14 3.34 -8.00
N SER A 10 -2.37 3.44 -6.69
CA SER A 10 -2.60 4.74 -6.02
C SER A 10 -1.35 5.62 -5.90
N GLY A 11 -0.16 5.10 -6.24
CA GLY A 11 1.08 5.88 -6.23
C GLY A 11 1.84 5.87 -4.90
N LYS A 12 1.51 4.97 -3.96
CA LYS A 12 2.14 4.87 -2.62
C LYS A 12 3.66 4.91 -2.64
N THR A 13 4.31 4.12 -3.51
CA THR A 13 5.77 4.10 -3.62
C THR A 13 6.33 5.44 -4.11
N THR A 14 5.69 6.07 -5.10
CA THR A 14 6.11 7.37 -5.64
C THR A 14 5.94 8.50 -4.63
N ILE A 15 4.74 8.61 -4.04
CA ILE A 15 4.43 9.61 -3.02
C ILE A 15 5.28 9.38 -1.77
N GLY A 16 5.42 8.14 -1.33
CA GLY A 16 6.18 7.81 -0.13
C GLY A 16 7.66 8.14 -0.24
N LYS A 17 8.29 7.89 -1.39
CA LYS A 17 9.69 8.27 -1.63
C LYS A 17 9.88 9.79 -1.59
N LYS A 18 9.05 10.54 -2.33
CA LYS A 18 9.12 12.01 -2.34
C LYS A 18 8.82 12.61 -0.98
N PHE A 19 7.88 12.05 -0.22
CA PHE A 19 7.58 12.51 1.13
C PHE A 19 8.72 12.19 2.11
N ALA A 20 9.38 11.04 1.94
CA ALA A 20 10.57 10.72 2.71
C ALA A 20 11.71 11.72 2.41
N GLU A 21 11.96 12.03 1.13
CA GLU A 21 12.94 13.03 0.72
C GLU A 21 12.62 14.42 1.30
N SER A 22 11.37 14.88 1.23
CA SER A 22 11.00 16.21 1.76
C SER A 22 11.16 16.33 3.26
N LYS A 23 11.05 15.21 4.01
CA LYS A 23 11.24 15.15 5.46
C LYS A 23 12.66 14.78 5.89
N GLY A 24 13.53 14.34 4.98
CA GLY A 24 14.81 13.71 5.33
C GLY A 24 14.64 12.38 6.08
N TYR A 25 13.56 11.66 5.80
CA TYR A 25 13.20 10.38 6.41
C TYR A 25 13.64 9.20 5.55
N GLN A 26 13.67 8.01 6.13
CA GLN A 26 13.89 6.78 5.35
C GLN A 26 12.59 6.32 4.71
N PHE A 27 12.68 5.78 3.48
CA PHE A 27 11.55 5.14 2.80
C PHE A 27 11.67 3.61 2.88
N VAL A 28 10.57 2.95 3.22
CA VAL A 28 10.45 1.48 3.22
C VAL A 28 9.19 1.06 2.48
N ASP A 29 9.29 -0.03 1.72
CA ASP A 29 8.16 -0.68 1.06
C ASP A 29 7.98 -2.08 1.65
N THR A 30 6.84 -2.36 2.29
CA THR A 30 6.63 -3.65 2.97
C THR A 30 6.59 -4.82 1.99
N ASP A 31 6.10 -4.62 0.77
CA ASP A 31 6.06 -5.70 -0.22
C ASP A 31 7.49 -6.13 -0.57
N LYS A 32 8.42 -5.18 -0.69
CA LYS A 32 9.85 -5.49 -0.90
C LYS A 32 10.46 -6.25 0.27
N LEU A 33 10.20 -5.80 1.51
CA LEU A 33 10.71 -6.47 2.70
C LEU A 33 10.16 -7.90 2.84
N VAL A 34 8.89 -8.13 2.48
CA VAL A 34 8.29 -9.48 2.46
C VAL A 34 9.03 -10.37 1.46
N LEU A 35 9.26 -9.88 0.24
CA LEU A 35 9.97 -10.62 -0.80
C LEU A 35 11.43 -10.92 -0.41
N GLU A 36 12.14 -9.93 0.13
CA GLU A 36 13.51 -10.09 0.62
C GLU A 36 13.59 -11.13 1.74
N LYS A 37 12.64 -11.09 2.69
CA LYS A 37 12.58 -12.05 3.80
C LYS A 37 12.23 -13.47 3.33
N ALA A 38 11.32 -13.59 2.35
CA ALA A 38 10.86 -14.89 1.84
C ALA A 38 11.82 -15.51 0.82
N GLY A 39 12.65 -14.70 0.14
CA GLY A 39 13.53 -15.15 -0.94
C GLY A 39 12.77 -15.68 -2.16
N LYS A 40 11.49 -15.34 -2.29
CA LYS A 40 10.54 -15.84 -3.31
C LYS A 40 9.61 -14.71 -3.74
N SER A 41 9.09 -14.79 -4.96
CA SER A 41 8.03 -13.91 -5.46
C SER A 41 6.70 -14.14 -4.70
N ILE A 42 5.78 -13.16 -4.76
CA ILE A 42 4.44 -13.30 -4.17
C ILE A 42 3.71 -14.51 -4.78
N ALA A 43 3.86 -14.72 -6.09
CA ALA A 43 3.21 -15.82 -6.81
C ALA A 43 3.66 -17.17 -6.26
N GLU A 44 4.98 -17.38 -6.11
CA GLU A 44 5.55 -18.62 -5.57
C GLU A 44 5.12 -18.85 -4.10
N ILE A 45 5.08 -17.80 -3.29
CA ILE A 45 4.64 -17.90 -1.89
C ILE A 45 3.18 -18.36 -1.81
N VAL A 46 2.30 -17.74 -2.60
CA VAL A 46 0.87 -18.04 -2.58
C VAL A 46 0.58 -19.40 -3.19
N GLU A 47 1.29 -19.80 -4.24
CA GLU A 47 1.17 -21.13 -4.83
C GLU A 47 1.55 -22.25 -3.83
N GLN A 48 2.62 -22.03 -3.05
CA GLN A 48 3.13 -23.05 -2.13
C GLN A 48 2.43 -23.05 -0.77
N HIS A 49 1.99 -21.89 -0.28
CA HIS A 49 1.55 -21.72 1.12
C HIS A 49 0.20 -21.00 1.27
N GLY A 50 -0.39 -20.51 0.18
CA GLY A 50 -1.66 -19.79 0.18
C GLY A 50 -1.57 -18.34 0.65
N TRP A 51 -2.72 -17.65 0.56
CA TRP A 51 -2.83 -16.23 0.92
C TRP A 51 -2.66 -15.98 2.42
N ASP A 52 -3.12 -16.89 3.28
CA ASP A 52 -3.07 -16.72 4.73
C ASP A 52 -1.62 -16.63 5.23
N TYR A 53 -0.74 -17.47 4.69
CA TYR A 53 0.69 -17.41 4.98
C TYR A 53 1.33 -16.11 4.49
N PHE A 54 0.97 -15.65 3.28
CA PHE A 54 1.43 -14.34 2.79
C PHE A 54 0.98 -13.19 3.71
N ARG A 55 -0.25 -13.24 4.24
CA ARG A 55 -0.73 -12.25 5.22
C ARG A 55 0.04 -12.30 6.53
N GLN A 56 0.39 -13.49 7.01
CA GLN A 56 1.24 -13.63 8.19
C GLN A 56 2.63 -13.00 7.96
N LEU A 57 3.22 -13.19 6.79
CA LEU A 57 4.49 -12.54 6.43
C LEU A 57 4.38 -11.02 6.39
N GLU A 58 3.31 -10.46 5.82
CA GLU A 58 3.04 -9.01 5.86
C GLU A 58 3.00 -8.49 7.31
N THR A 59 2.29 -9.18 8.20
CA THR A 59 2.19 -8.83 9.62
C THR A 59 3.57 -8.89 10.31
N ASP A 60 4.34 -9.95 10.07
CA ASP A 60 5.67 -10.09 10.67
C ASP A 60 6.64 -9.01 10.20
N VAL A 61 6.59 -8.64 8.92
CA VAL A 61 7.38 -7.55 8.36
C VAL A 61 6.94 -6.22 8.96
N LEU A 62 5.64 -5.95 9.07
CA LEU A 62 5.16 -4.73 9.71
C LEU A 62 5.66 -4.62 11.17
N LYS A 63 5.62 -5.73 11.92
CA LYS A 63 6.10 -5.79 13.30
C LYS A 63 7.61 -5.56 13.44
N SER A 64 8.40 -5.91 12.43
CA SER A 64 9.87 -5.76 12.48
C SER A 64 10.34 -4.31 12.26
N ILE A 65 9.47 -3.45 11.71
CA ILE A 65 9.76 -2.02 11.51
C ILE A 65 9.68 -1.32 12.88
N LYS A 66 10.83 -1.00 13.47
CA LYS A 66 10.95 -0.36 14.81
C LYS A 66 11.57 1.03 14.83
N GLN A 67 12.10 1.51 13.70
CA GLN A 67 12.87 2.76 13.66
C GLN A 67 11.96 3.99 13.58
N ASN A 68 12.33 5.07 14.25
CA ASN A 68 11.66 6.36 14.08
C ASN A 68 12.06 7.02 12.74
N ASN A 69 11.30 8.03 12.32
CA ASN A 69 11.57 8.81 11.10
C ASN A 69 11.56 8.01 9.78
N MET A 70 10.53 7.18 9.60
CA MET A 70 10.30 6.43 8.37
C MET A 70 8.95 6.77 7.72
N ILE A 71 8.93 6.68 6.39
CA ILE A 71 7.74 6.58 5.56
C ILE A 71 7.63 5.15 5.07
N VAL A 72 6.56 4.46 5.47
CA VAL A 72 6.32 3.05 5.18
C VAL A 72 5.18 2.93 4.18
N SER A 73 5.49 2.56 2.94
CA SER A 73 4.49 2.16 1.93
C SER A 73 4.07 0.72 2.18
N THR A 74 2.77 0.46 2.31
CA THR A 74 2.27 -0.87 2.61
C THR A 74 1.76 -1.61 1.37
N GLY A 75 1.74 -2.94 1.43
CA GLY A 75 0.98 -3.76 0.50
C GLY A 75 -0.51 -3.41 0.53
N GLY A 76 -1.19 -3.47 -0.62
CA GLY A 76 -2.60 -3.07 -0.71
C GLY A 76 -3.55 -3.95 0.11
N GLY A 77 -3.16 -5.18 0.44
CA GLY A 77 -3.96 -6.09 1.27
C GLY A 77 -3.58 -6.08 2.74
N LEU A 78 -2.54 -5.35 3.14
CA LEU A 78 -2.00 -5.38 4.50
C LEU A 78 -3.03 -4.93 5.55
N VAL A 79 -3.94 -4.03 5.18
CA VAL A 79 -5.06 -3.55 6.03
C VAL A 79 -6.12 -4.62 6.31
N LEU A 80 -6.15 -5.74 5.58
CA LEU A 80 -7.18 -6.77 5.77
C LEU A 80 -7.05 -7.48 7.13
N ALA A 81 -5.86 -7.47 7.73
CA ALA A 81 -5.67 -7.95 9.09
C ALA A 81 -5.91 -6.79 10.08
N GLU A 82 -6.87 -6.95 10.98
CA GLU A 82 -7.18 -5.94 12.01
C GLU A 82 -5.95 -5.62 12.88
N GLU A 83 -5.13 -6.63 13.20
CA GLU A 83 -3.89 -6.43 13.93
C GLU A 83 -2.95 -5.43 13.23
N ASN A 84 -2.85 -5.49 11.90
CA ASN A 84 -2.00 -4.56 11.14
C ASN A 84 -2.54 -3.13 11.17
N GLN A 85 -3.86 -2.97 11.17
CA GLN A 85 -4.50 -1.66 11.33
C GLN A 85 -4.12 -1.07 12.69
N GLN A 86 -4.24 -1.86 13.77
CA GLN A 86 -3.89 -1.44 15.12
C GLN A 86 -2.40 -1.11 15.25
N ILE A 87 -1.50 -1.95 14.69
CA ILE A 87 -0.06 -1.69 14.70
C ILE A 87 0.24 -0.35 14.03
N MET A 88 -0.29 -0.09 12.84
CA MET A 88 -0.01 1.17 12.13
C MET A 88 -0.54 2.38 12.91
N ARG A 89 -1.77 2.30 13.41
CA ARG A 89 -2.39 3.43 14.14
C ARG A 89 -1.70 3.72 15.48
N ASN A 90 -1.22 2.69 16.18
CA ASN A 90 -0.55 2.86 17.47
C ASN A 90 0.91 3.32 17.35
N ASN A 91 1.56 3.10 16.19
CA ASN A 91 2.99 3.38 16.01
C ASN A 91 3.29 4.55 15.05
N GLY A 92 2.25 5.18 14.47
CA GLY A 92 2.46 6.30 13.57
C GLY A 92 1.18 6.88 12.97
N THR A 93 1.38 7.76 11.99
CA THR A 93 0.28 8.41 11.27
C THR A 93 -0.06 7.63 10.02
N VAL A 94 -1.33 7.21 9.88
CA VAL A 94 -1.80 6.48 8.71
C VAL A 94 -2.40 7.43 7.69
N ILE A 95 -1.85 7.42 6.48
CA ILE A 95 -2.29 8.22 5.34
C ILE A 95 -2.87 7.28 4.30
N TYR A 96 -4.14 7.48 3.96
CA TYR A 96 -4.77 6.78 2.86
C TYR A 96 -4.71 7.62 1.57
N LEU A 97 -4.05 7.07 0.55
CA LEU A 97 -4.08 7.60 -0.82
C LEU A 97 -5.32 7.08 -1.55
N ASN A 98 -6.40 7.86 -1.50
CA ASN A 98 -7.66 7.57 -2.14
C ASN A 98 -7.63 7.98 -3.61
N THR A 99 -8.15 7.14 -4.51
CA THR A 99 -8.36 7.51 -5.90
C THR A 99 -9.39 6.59 -6.56
N HIS A 100 -10.01 7.07 -7.64
CA HIS A 100 -11.09 6.36 -8.32
C HIS A 100 -10.56 5.10 -9.06
N PRO A 101 -11.35 4.01 -9.11
CA PRO A 101 -11.00 2.79 -9.85
C PRO A 101 -10.56 3.02 -11.29
N GLU A 102 -11.19 3.95 -12.01
CA GLU A 102 -10.82 4.32 -13.38
C GLU A 102 -9.37 4.83 -13.49
N VAL A 103 -8.94 5.65 -12.53
CA VAL A 103 -7.56 6.19 -12.48
C VAL A 103 -6.57 5.07 -12.18
N LEU A 104 -6.91 4.15 -11.26
CA LEU A 104 -6.10 2.98 -10.94
C LEU A 104 -5.93 2.08 -12.16
N ALA A 105 -7.03 1.76 -12.84
CA ALA A 105 -7.04 0.93 -14.04
C ALA A 105 -6.16 1.54 -15.13
N LYS A 106 -6.30 2.85 -15.38
CA LYS A 106 -5.48 3.58 -16.36
C LYS A 106 -3.98 3.52 -16.02
N ARG A 107 -3.61 3.74 -14.76
CA ARG A 107 -2.20 3.68 -14.30
C ARG A 107 -1.63 2.28 -14.45
N LEU A 108 -2.39 1.27 -14.04
CA LEU A 108 -1.96 -0.13 -14.12
C LEU A 108 -1.86 -0.66 -15.55
N ALA A 109 -2.69 -0.15 -16.47
CA ALA A 109 -2.60 -0.47 -17.88
C ALA A 109 -1.40 0.21 -18.57
N ALA A 110 -1.05 1.43 -18.15
CA ALA A 110 0.10 2.17 -18.68
C ALA A 110 1.45 1.61 -18.21
N GLU A 111 1.52 1.06 -17.00
CA GLU A 111 2.72 0.44 -16.44
C GLU A 111 2.43 -1.00 -16.00
N PRO A 112 2.42 -1.96 -16.94
CA PRO A 112 2.24 -3.36 -16.59
C PRO A 112 3.46 -3.86 -15.83
N GLN A 113 3.30 -4.13 -14.53
CA GLN A 113 4.37 -4.78 -13.76
C GLN A 113 4.52 -6.22 -14.23
N ALA A 114 5.75 -6.68 -14.47
CA ALA A 114 6.03 -8.08 -14.86
C ALA A 114 5.54 -9.11 -13.82
N ASP A 115 5.47 -8.71 -12.55
CA ASP A 115 4.91 -9.49 -11.43
C ASP A 115 3.40 -9.28 -11.27
N GLN A 116 2.70 -8.84 -12.32
CA GLN A 116 1.25 -8.74 -12.30
C GLN A 116 0.68 -10.11 -11.95
N ARG A 117 0.03 -10.18 -10.78
CA ARG A 117 -0.86 -11.28 -10.41
C ARG A 117 -1.76 -11.52 -11.63
N PRO A 118 -1.74 -12.71 -12.25
CA PRO A 118 -2.58 -12.98 -13.40
C PRO A 118 -4.04 -12.68 -13.03
N SER A 119 -4.81 -12.08 -13.95
CA SER A 119 -6.27 -12.07 -13.80
C SER A 119 -6.71 -13.54 -13.78
N LEU A 120 -7.16 -14.00 -12.62
CA LEU A 120 -7.66 -15.36 -12.44
C LEU A 120 -9.16 -15.46 -12.73
N THR A 121 -9.80 -14.34 -13.14
CA THR A 121 -11.27 -14.23 -13.15
C THR A 121 -11.89 -13.99 -14.52
N GLY A 122 -11.09 -13.68 -15.56
CA GLY A 122 -11.60 -13.37 -16.91
C GLY A 122 -12.36 -12.05 -17.02
N LYS A 123 -12.39 -11.26 -15.94
CA LYS A 123 -12.99 -9.92 -15.88
C LYS A 123 -12.04 -8.86 -16.43
N SER A 124 -12.58 -7.70 -16.80
CA SER A 124 -11.75 -6.55 -17.13
C SER A 124 -10.99 -6.05 -15.90
N LEU A 125 -9.83 -5.42 -16.13
CA LEU A 125 -9.00 -4.88 -15.05
C LEU A 125 -9.76 -3.88 -14.15
N ILE A 126 -10.67 -3.11 -14.72
CA ILE A 126 -11.47 -2.13 -13.96
C ILE A 126 -12.47 -2.82 -13.04
N GLU A 127 -13.18 -3.86 -13.51
CA GLU A 127 -14.12 -4.63 -12.69
C GLU A 127 -13.40 -5.31 -11.51
N GLU A 128 -12.22 -5.90 -11.72
CA GLU A 128 -11.44 -6.48 -10.63
C GLU A 128 -11.02 -5.44 -9.59
N ILE A 129 -10.65 -4.23 -10.04
CA ILE A 129 -10.28 -3.13 -9.15
C ILE A 129 -11.50 -2.65 -8.36
N GLU A 130 -12.66 -2.49 -9.01
CA GLU A 130 -13.90 -2.08 -8.37
C GLU A 130 -14.34 -3.05 -7.28
N GLU A 131 -14.30 -4.36 -7.53
CA GLU A 131 -14.63 -5.38 -6.54
C GLU A 131 -13.70 -5.34 -5.33
N VAL A 132 -12.39 -5.22 -5.59
CA VAL A 132 -11.39 -5.10 -4.53
C VAL A 132 -11.59 -3.82 -3.72
N MET A 133 -11.88 -2.70 -4.38
CA MET A 133 -12.11 -1.41 -3.74
C MET A 133 -13.40 -1.41 -2.92
N GLN A 134 -14.48 -2.01 -3.42
CA GLN A 134 -15.75 -2.10 -2.69
C GLN A 134 -15.57 -2.77 -1.32
N GLN A 135 -14.72 -3.78 -1.25
CA GLN A 135 -14.41 -4.49 0.00
C GLN A 135 -13.42 -3.74 0.89
N ARG A 136 -12.41 -3.08 0.32
CA ARG A 136 -11.28 -2.51 1.06
C ARG A 136 -11.43 -1.04 1.41
N GLU A 137 -12.19 -0.28 0.64
CA GLU A 137 -12.40 1.15 0.83
C GLU A 137 -12.91 1.49 2.25
N PRO A 138 -13.91 0.79 2.82
CA PRO A 138 -14.35 1.06 4.19
C PRO A 138 -13.23 0.84 5.21
N ILE A 139 -12.39 -0.17 4.99
CA ILE A 139 -11.27 -0.52 5.86
C ILE A 139 -10.15 0.52 5.76
N TYR A 140 -9.80 0.96 4.54
CA TYR A 140 -8.82 2.04 4.35
C TYR A 140 -9.27 3.30 5.08
N ARG A 141 -10.53 3.70 4.92
CA ARG A 141 -11.10 4.89 5.57
C ARG A 141 -11.10 4.78 7.09
N ALA A 142 -11.51 3.64 7.64
CA ALA A 142 -11.52 3.41 9.09
C ALA A 142 -10.11 3.39 9.68
N THR A 143 -9.13 2.88 8.93
CA THR A 143 -7.74 2.77 9.39
C THR A 143 -6.98 4.10 9.31
N ALA A 144 -7.33 4.97 8.35
CA ALA A 144 -6.65 6.22 8.10
C ALA A 144 -6.80 7.24 9.24
N HIS A 145 -5.75 8.04 9.46
CA HIS A 145 -5.83 9.32 10.18
C HIS A 145 -6.09 10.46 9.19
N HIS A 146 -5.51 10.38 7.99
CA HIS A 146 -5.70 11.34 6.90
C HIS A 146 -6.02 10.64 5.59
N ILE A 147 -6.92 11.23 4.81
CA ILE A 147 -7.27 10.75 3.47
C ILE A 147 -6.84 11.84 2.49
N ILE A 148 -6.04 11.45 1.51
CA ILE A 148 -5.47 12.34 0.49
C ILE A 148 -5.95 11.87 -0.88
N ASP A 149 -6.39 12.82 -1.70
CA ASP A 149 -6.75 12.54 -3.08
C ASP A 149 -5.49 12.32 -3.93
N ALA A 150 -5.24 11.07 -4.29
CA ALA A 150 -4.09 10.67 -5.08
C ALA A 150 -4.28 10.87 -6.60
N ALA A 151 -5.37 11.51 -7.03
CA ALA A 151 -5.54 12.00 -8.40
C ALA A 151 -4.84 13.36 -8.62
N GLN A 152 -4.51 14.08 -7.55
CA GLN A 152 -3.83 15.38 -7.62
C GLN A 152 -2.38 15.25 -8.16
N PRO A 153 -1.80 16.36 -8.65
CA PRO A 153 -0.37 16.42 -8.94
C PRO A 153 0.45 16.03 -7.72
N VAL A 154 1.56 15.32 -7.98
CA VAL A 154 2.41 14.77 -6.93
C VAL A 154 2.93 15.86 -6.00
N ASP A 155 3.33 17.02 -6.52
CA ASP A 155 3.90 18.09 -5.70
C ASP A 155 2.86 18.73 -4.76
N ASP A 156 1.59 18.81 -5.19
CA ASP A 156 0.47 19.27 -4.34
C ASP A 156 0.22 18.28 -3.19
N ILE A 157 0.25 16.97 -3.49
CA ILE A 157 0.14 15.92 -2.47
C ILE A 157 1.28 16.06 -1.45
N ILE A 158 2.52 16.27 -1.90
CA ILE A 158 3.67 16.42 -0.99
C ILE A 158 3.55 17.69 -0.15
N ALA A 159 3.09 18.81 -0.71
CA ALA A 159 2.82 20.02 0.05
C ALA A 159 1.79 19.76 1.15
N GLN A 160 0.65 19.14 0.80
CA GLN A 160 -0.39 18.78 1.76
C GLN A 160 0.14 17.85 2.87
N LEU A 161 0.94 16.84 2.52
CA LEU A 161 1.53 15.92 3.49
C LEU A 161 2.51 16.61 4.44
N ASN A 162 3.26 17.59 3.96
CA ASN A 162 4.18 18.37 4.80
C ASN A 162 3.44 19.24 5.82
N ASP A 163 2.24 19.71 5.49
CA ASP A 163 1.38 20.52 6.38
C ASP A 163 0.72 19.71 7.51
N LEU A 164 0.71 18.38 7.43
CA LEU A 164 0.12 17.50 8.45
C LEU A 164 0.98 17.37 9.72
N THR A 165 2.15 18.00 9.77
CA THR A 165 3.25 17.67 10.69
C THR A 165 4.13 18.88 10.99
#